data_AF-A0A967T3A5-F1
#
_entry.id   AF-A0A967T3A5-F1
#
_cell.length_a   1.000
_cell.length_b   1.000
_cell.length_c   1.000
_cell.angle_alpha   90.00
_cell.angle_beta   90.00
_cell.angle_gamma   90.00
#
_symmetry.space_group_name_H-M   'P 1'
#
loop_
_entity.id
_entity.type
_entity.pdbx_description
1 polymer ?
#
loop_
_entity_poly.entity_id
_entity_poly.type
_entity_poly.pdbx_seq_one_letter_code
_entity_poly.pdbx_strand_id
1 'polypeptide(L)'
;MKVFQYLLILIFASTLTIEAIPTKLVVRAKASDAKFIGSSMGGALVIIRDSETSQILAKGFTSGTTGNTQKIMRAPVERYKRITDEPTAKFEAVIEINEPTLISIEVLSPYAQK
;
A
#
# COMPACT_ATOMS: atom_id res chain seq x y z
N MET A 1 -36.50 -17.34 -35.35
CA MET A 1 -36.49 -16.32 -34.28
C MET A 1 -35.76 -16.77 -33.01
N LYS A 2 -36.02 -17.95 -32.45
CA LYS A 2 -35.37 -18.39 -31.19
C LYS A 2 -33.84 -18.50 -31.27
N VAL A 3 -33.28 -19.03 -32.37
CA VAL A 3 -31.82 -19.15 -32.57
C VAL A 3 -31.12 -17.79 -32.55
N PHE A 4 -31.71 -16.78 -33.20
CA PHE A 4 -31.19 -15.41 -33.17
C PHE A 4 -31.22 -14.81 -31.75
N GLN A 5 -32.27 -15.12 -30.99
CA GLN A 5 -32.38 -14.69 -29.59
C GLN A 5 -31.36 -15.37 -28.68
N TYR A 6 -31.08 -16.66 -28.88
CA TYR A 6 -30.00 -17.35 -28.16
C TYR A 6 -28.62 -16.78 -28.52
N LEU A 7 -28.38 -16.46 -29.79
CA LEU A 7 -27.13 -15.83 -30.24
C LEU A 7 -26.92 -14.46 -29.58
N LEU A 8 -28.00 -13.67 -29.46
CA LEU A 8 -27.98 -12.36 -28.82
C LEU A 8 -27.66 -12.44 -27.32
N ILE A 9 -28.24 -13.43 -26.62
CA ILE A 9 -27.95 -13.68 -25.20
C ILE A 9 -26.50 -14.11 -25.00
N LEU A 10 -25.95 -14.93 -25.90
CA LEU A 10 -24.57 -15.41 -25.81
C LEU A 10 -23.55 -14.28 -26.01
N ILE A 11 -23.83 -13.35 -26.94
CA ILE A 11 -23.02 -12.14 -27.14
C ILE A 11 -23.11 -11.23 -25.92
N PHE A 12 -24.30 -11.04 -25.35
CA PHE A 12 -24.48 -10.19 -24.16
C PHE A 12 -23.84 -10.78 -22.89
N ALA A 13 -23.77 -12.11 -22.77
CA ALA A 13 -23.06 -12.76 -21.66
C ALA A 13 -21.53 -12.60 -21.76
N SER A 14 -20.98 -12.43 -22.97
CA SER A 14 -19.54 -12.29 -23.19
C SER A 14 -18.98 -10.90 -22.83
N THR A 15 -19.83 -9.91 -22.56
CA THR A 15 -19.43 -8.54 -22.20
C THR A 15 -19.39 -8.28 -20.68
N LEU A 16 -19.67 -9.29 -19.85
CA LEU A 16 -19.52 -9.20 -18.41
C LEU A 16 -18.03 -9.24 -18.04
N THR A 17 -17.40 -8.07 -17.93
CA THR A 17 -16.05 -7.94 -17.37
C THR A 17 -16.12 -7.96 -15.85
N ILE A 18 -15.49 -8.94 -15.21
CA ILE A 18 -15.18 -8.90 -13.78
C ILE A 18 -13.89 -8.09 -13.65
N GLU A 19 -13.99 -6.89 -13.10
CA GLU A 19 -12.84 -6.06 -12.77
C GLU A 19 -12.42 -6.39 -11.33
N ALA A 20 -11.15 -6.77 -11.14
CA ALA A 20 -10.61 -7.00 -9.80
C ALA A 20 -10.60 -5.67 -9.04
N ILE A 21 -11.03 -5.68 -7.77
CA ILE A 21 -10.97 -4.47 -6.94
C ILE A 21 -9.53 -4.28 -6.50
N PRO A 22 -8.87 -3.16 -6.86
CA PRO A 22 -7.46 -2.95 -6.52
C PRO A 22 -7.28 -2.89 -5.00
N THR A 23 -6.40 -3.72 -4.46
CA THR A 23 -6.10 -3.71 -3.03
C THR A 23 -4.99 -2.73 -2.75
N LYS A 24 -5.37 -1.53 -2.29
CA LYS A 24 -4.42 -0.46 -1.94
C LYS A 24 -3.84 -0.66 -0.54
N LEU A 25 -2.52 -0.71 -0.45
CA LEU A 25 -1.77 -0.83 0.80
C LEU A 25 -0.80 0.35 0.96
N VAL A 26 -0.82 0.95 2.14
CA VAL A 26 0.06 2.07 2.50
C VAL A 26 0.91 1.66 3.70
N VAL A 27 2.23 1.61 3.51
CA VAL A 27 3.20 1.31 4.56
C VAL A 27 3.94 2.60 4.92
N ARG A 28 4.02 2.89 6.22
CA ARG A 28 4.75 4.05 6.75
C ARG A 28 5.75 3.58 7.81
N ALA A 29 7.03 3.84 7.56
CA ALA A 29 8.07 3.62 8.55
C ALA A 29 8.15 4.83 9.49
N LYS A 30 8.01 4.60 10.79
CA LYS A 30 8.14 5.62 11.84
C LYS A 30 9.15 5.12 12.86
N ALA A 31 10.13 5.96 13.20
CA ALA A 31 11.05 5.65 14.29
C ALA A 31 10.31 5.68 15.64
N SER A 32 10.75 4.83 16.58
CA SER A 32 10.16 4.77 17.92
C SER A 32 10.23 6.14 18.59
N ASP A 33 9.07 6.60 19.07
CA ASP A 33 8.89 7.92 19.69
C ASP A 33 9.46 9.11 18.87
N ALA A 34 9.47 8.99 17.54
CA ALA A 34 10.04 10.00 16.66
C ALA A 34 9.19 10.21 15.40
N LYS A 35 9.81 10.68 14.32
CA LYS A 35 9.15 11.03 13.05
C LYS A 35 9.18 9.88 12.02
N PHE A 36 8.53 10.11 10.88
CA PHE A 36 8.53 9.18 9.76
C PHE A 36 9.87 9.19 9.01
N ILE A 37 10.26 8.03 8.47
CA ILE A 37 11.45 7.90 7.62
C ILE A 37 11.10 8.41 6.22
N GLY A 38 11.53 9.64 5.94
CA GLY A 38 11.31 10.32 4.67
C GLY A 38 12.49 10.23 3.70
N SER A 39 12.30 10.82 2.52
CA SER A 39 13.26 10.84 1.42
C SER A 39 14.60 11.47 1.82
N SER A 40 14.61 12.42 2.76
CA SER A 40 15.84 13.05 3.24
C SER A 40 16.85 12.07 3.84
N MET A 41 16.38 10.93 4.37
CA MET A 41 17.22 9.86 4.93
C MET A 41 17.40 8.69 3.94
N GLY A 42 17.00 8.86 2.68
CA GLY A 42 16.97 7.82 1.66
C GLY A 42 15.77 6.88 1.72
N GLY A 43 14.78 7.16 2.58
CA GLY A 43 13.60 6.32 2.77
C GLY A 43 13.87 5.00 3.51
N ALA A 44 12.81 4.24 3.75
CA ALA A 44 12.87 2.88 4.24
C ALA A 44 12.51 1.92 3.10
N LEU A 45 13.32 0.86 2.90
CA LEU A 45 12.98 -0.18 1.95
C LEU A 45 11.83 -1.01 2.53
N VAL A 46 10.72 -1.08 1.80
CA VAL A 46 9.55 -1.89 2.12
C VAL A 46 9.49 -3.06 1.14
N ILE A 47 9.32 -4.27 1.68
CA ILE A 47 9.10 -5.49 0.91
C ILE A 47 7.84 -6.16 1.43
N ILE A 48 6.87 -6.34 0.54
CA ILE A 48 5.58 -6.96 0.82
C ILE A 48 5.56 -8.31 0.14
N ARG A 49 5.37 -9.39 0.91
CA ARG A 49 5.35 -10.75 0.39
C ARG A 49 4.08 -11.46 0.77
N ASP A 50 3.61 -12.32 -0.13
CA ASP A 50 2.72 -13.41 0.23
C ASP A 50 3.44 -14.32 1.25
N SER A 51 2.80 -14.62 2.37
CA SER A 51 3.45 -15.34 3.47
C SER A 51 3.54 -16.84 3.23
N GLU A 52 2.70 -17.40 2.37
CA GLU A 52 2.66 -18.83 2.06
C GLU A 52 3.65 -19.17 0.94
N THR A 53 3.67 -18.35 -0.11
CA THR A 53 4.50 -18.59 -1.31
C THR A 53 5.83 -17.86 -1.29
N SER A 54 6.01 -16.91 -0.36
CA SER A 54 7.15 -15.97 -0.33
C SER A 54 7.27 -15.07 -1.58
N GLN A 55 6.26 -15.04 -2.45
CA GLN A 55 6.23 -14.18 -3.62
C GLN A 55 6.25 -12.70 -3.20
N ILE A 56 7.13 -11.90 -3.79
CA ILE A 56 7.11 -10.44 -3.60
C ILE A 56 5.93 -9.86 -4.38
N LEU A 57 4.96 -9.30 -3.65
CA LEU A 57 3.78 -8.64 -4.19
C LEU A 57 4.08 -7.17 -4.52
N ALA A 58 4.89 -6.50 -3.69
CA ALA A 58 5.33 -5.13 -3.94
C ALA A 58 6.66 -4.85 -3.23
N LYS A 59 7.48 -3.98 -3.82
CA LYS A 59 8.75 -3.55 -3.24
C LYS A 59 9.06 -2.12 -3.65
N GLY A 60 9.54 -1.32 -2.70
CA GLY A 60 9.96 0.05 -2.97
C GLY A 60 10.38 0.79 -1.72
N PHE A 61 10.70 2.07 -1.86
CA PHE A 61 11.10 2.91 -0.74
C PHE A 61 9.95 3.79 -0.27
N THR A 62 9.91 4.09 1.03
CA THR A 62 9.08 5.20 1.50
C THR A 62 9.59 6.51 0.92
N SER A 63 8.67 7.33 0.42
CA SER A 63 8.97 8.65 -0.14
C SER A 63 8.07 9.71 0.49
N GLY A 64 8.61 10.92 0.63
CA GLY A 64 7.94 12.06 1.24
C GLY A 64 8.73 12.66 2.40
N THR A 65 8.08 13.53 3.16
CA THR A 65 8.65 14.25 4.30
C THR A 65 8.66 13.41 5.58
N THR A 66 9.45 13.84 6.56
CA THR A 66 9.42 13.24 7.91
C THR A 66 8.12 13.52 8.67
N GLY A 67 7.18 14.26 8.08
CA GLY A 67 5.93 14.69 8.69
C GLY A 67 6.06 15.99 9.49
N ASN A 68 4.93 16.51 9.94
CA ASN A 68 4.86 17.79 10.64
C ASN A 68 5.39 17.70 12.08
N THR A 69 6.52 18.37 12.35
CA THR A 69 7.17 18.38 13.67
C THR A 69 6.24 18.88 14.78
N GLN A 70 5.42 19.91 14.54
CA GLN A 70 4.50 20.44 15.55
C GLN A 70 3.45 19.40 15.93
N LYS A 71 2.86 18.71 14.95
CA LYS A 71 1.83 17.69 15.17
C LYS A 71 2.39 16.41 15.81
N ILE A 72 3.60 16.01 15.45
CA ILE A 72 4.16 14.72 15.85
C ILE A 72 4.94 14.82 17.16
N MET A 73 5.74 15.87 17.35
CA MET A 73 6.72 15.94 18.46
C MET A 73 6.33 16.90 19.59
N ARG A 74 5.41 17.85 19.34
CA ARG A 74 5.11 18.93 20.29
C ARG A 74 3.68 18.91 20.79
N ALA A 75 2.73 18.56 19.93
CA ALA A 75 1.33 18.43 20.32
C ALA A 75 1.11 17.10 21.06
N PRO A 76 0.23 17.08 22.09
CA PRO A 76 -0.23 15.82 22.68
C PRO A 76 -0.85 14.90 21.62
N VAL A 77 -0.41 13.64 21.60
CA VAL A 77 -0.94 12.62 20.70
C VAL A 77 -2.17 11.97 21.33
N GLU A 78 -3.34 12.32 20.84
CA GLU A 78 -4.59 11.66 21.23
C GLU A 78 -4.76 10.34 20.47
N ARG A 79 -5.38 9.35 21.12
CA ARG A 79 -5.69 8.07 20.47
C ARG A 79 -6.60 8.31 19.26
N TYR A 80 -6.34 7.57 18.17
CA TYR A 80 -7.03 7.67 16.87
C TYR A 80 -6.86 8.99 16.12
N LYS A 81 -6.17 9.99 16.68
CA LYS A 81 -5.89 11.23 15.98
C LYS A 81 -4.83 10.99 14.92
N ARG A 82 -5.16 11.34 13.67
CA ARG A 82 -4.23 11.20 12.55
C ARG A 82 -3.06 12.18 12.72
N ILE A 83 -1.85 11.64 12.81
CA ILE A 83 -0.60 12.41 12.88
C ILE A 83 0.09 12.58 11.51
N THR A 84 -0.46 11.98 10.46
CA THR A 84 0.05 12.02 9.07
C THR A 84 -0.76 12.96 8.20
N ASP A 85 -0.10 13.64 7.27
CA ASP A 85 -0.72 14.39 6.17
C ASP A 85 -0.29 13.81 4.81
N GLU A 86 -0.75 14.44 3.72
CA GLU A 86 -0.45 14.05 2.35
C GLU A 86 1.07 13.93 2.08
N PRO A 87 1.92 14.91 2.46
CA PRO A 87 3.35 14.84 2.19
C PRO A 87 4.11 13.97 3.20
N THR A 88 3.47 13.42 4.24
CA THR A 88 4.15 12.52 5.18
C THR A 88 4.63 11.28 4.43
N ALA A 89 5.83 10.78 4.75
CA ALA A 89 6.44 9.70 3.99
C ALA A 89 5.68 8.36 4.03
N LYS A 90 5.49 7.74 2.87
CA LYS A 90 4.84 6.44 2.69
C LYS A 90 5.46 5.66 1.52
N PHE A 91 5.31 4.35 1.57
CA PHE A 91 5.31 3.51 0.39
C PHE A 91 3.85 3.13 0.12
N GLU A 92 3.36 3.40 -1.08
CA GLU A 92 2.00 3.08 -1.52
C GLU A 92 2.09 2.06 -2.65
N ALA A 93 1.37 0.95 -2.50
CA ALA A 93 1.29 -0.11 -3.48
C ALA A 93 -0.17 -0.49 -3.74
N VAL A 94 -0.46 -0.89 -4.97
CA VAL A 94 -1.66 -1.63 -5.30
C VAL A 94 -1.22 -3.07 -5.52
N ILE A 95 -1.77 -4.00 -4.75
CA ILE A 95 -1.51 -5.43 -4.88
C ILE A 95 -2.75 -6.10 -5.49
N GLU A 96 -2.51 -6.99 -6.44
CA GLU A 96 -3.55 -7.77 -7.09
C GLU A 96 -3.70 -9.09 -6.31
N ILE A 97 -4.79 -9.21 -5.54
CA ILE A 97 -5.14 -10.42 -4.79
C ILE A 97 -6.59 -10.79 -5.08
N ASN A 98 -6.86 -12.07 -5.30
CA ASN A 98 -8.19 -12.56 -5.67
C ASN A 98 -8.99 -13.10 -4.46
N GLU A 99 -8.33 -13.27 -3.32
CA GLU A 99 -8.89 -13.76 -2.07
C GLU A 99 -8.15 -13.13 -0.88
N PRO A 100 -8.66 -13.25 0.36
CA PRO A 100 -7.94 -12.78 1.53
C PRO A 100 -6.57 -13.45 1.68
N THR A 101 -5.49 -12.70 1.40
CA THR A 101 -4.12 -13.22 1.43
C THR A 101 -3.38 -12.77 2.69
N LEU A 102 -2.72 -13.70 3.39
CA LEU A 102 -1.83 -13.38 4.49
C LEU A 102 -0.49 -12.85 3.96
N ILE A 103 -0.12 -11.62 4.33
CA ILE A 103 1.11 -10.98 3.87
C ILE A 103 2.10 -10.72 4.99
N SER A 104 3.39 -10.75 4.66
CA SER A 104 4.48 -10.26 5.50
C SER A 104 5.00 -8.94 4.95
N ILE A 105 5.30 -8.01 5.86
CA ILE A 105 5.82 -6.68 5.51
C ILE A 105 7.17 -6.52 6.22
N GLU A 106 8.24 -6.47 5.45
CA GLU A 106 9.59 -6.20 5.92
C GLU A 106 9.93 -4.74 5.65
N VAL A 107 10.46 -4.04 6.66
CA VAL A 107 10.83 -2.62 6.57
C VAL A 107 12.25 -2.44 7.09
N LEU A 108 13.15 -1.98 6.21
CA LEU A 108 14.58 -1.82 6.50
C LEU A 108 14.99 -0.35 6.40
N SER A 109 15.60 0.19 7.45
CA SER A 109 16.11 1.57 7.49
C SER A 109 17.21 1.77 8.56
N PRO A 110 18.26 2.58 8.31
CA PRO A 110 18.57 3.20 7.03
C PRO A 110 19.05 2.14 6.02
N TYR A 111 18.51 2.16 4.81
CA TYR A 111 18.92 1.23 3.75
C TYR A 111 19.83 1.91 2.72
N ALA A 112 19.67 3.23 2.54
CA ALA A 112 20.45 4.04 1.61
C ALA A 112 21.84 4.46 2.16
N GLN A 113 22.08 4.32 3.47
CA GLN A 113 23.36 4.60 4.11
C GLN A 113 24.02 3.25 4.43
N LYS A 114 24.82 2.73 3.49
CA LYS A 114 25.71 1.58 3.72
C LYS A 114 27.15 2.03 3.78
#